data_AF-J9GD49-F1
#
_entry.id   AF-J9GD49-F1
#
_cell.length_a   1.000
_cell.length_b   1.000
_cell.length_c   1.000
_cell.angle_alpha   90.00
_cell.angle_beta   90.00
_cell.angle_gamma   90.00
#
_symmetry.space_group_name_H-M   'P 1'
#
loop_
_entity.id
_entity.type
_entity.pdbx_description
1 polymer ?
#
loop_
_entity_poly.entity_id
_entity_poly.type
_entity_poly.pdbx_seq_one_letter_code
_entity_poly.pdbx_strand_id
1 'polypeptide(L)'
;MANSITRHIPNTLTCLNLFSGCIGCVMAFQANYEGALLLIILSAVFDFFDGLAARTLDAHSIIGKDLDSLADDVSFGVTPSLVVFSLFKEMTYPPYMNELATYLPYVAFLISVFSALRLAKFNNDTRQTS
;
A
#
# COMPACT_ATOMS: atom_id res chain seq x y z
N MET A 1 -28.54 0.10 -16.25
CA MET A 1 -28.03 1.40 -15.74
C MET A 1 -27.65 1.18 -14.29
N ALA A 2 -26.36 1.19 -13.98
CA ALA A 2 -25.88 1.10 -12.60
C ALA A 2 -26.35 2.35 -11.83
N ASN A 3 -26.96 2.16 -10.65
CA ASN A 3 -27.43 3.25 -9.80
C ASN A 3 -26.22 4.03 -9.24
N SER A 4 -26.40 5.32 -8.93
CA SER A 4 -25.34 6.18 -8.36
C SER A 4 -24.63 5.51 -7.15
N ILE A 5 -25.39 4.78 -6.34
CA ILE A 5 -24.90 4.03 -5.18
C ILE A 5 -23.95 2.89 -5.56
N THR A 6 -24.26 2.12 -6.62
CA THR A 6 -23.42 0.98 -7.02
C THR A 6 -22.09 1.42 -7.65
N ARG A 7 -22.02 2.65 -8.19
CA ARG A 7 -20.79 3.21 -8.75
C ARG A 7 -19.77 3.65 -7.71
N HIS A 8 -20.19 3.82 -6.46
CA HIS A 8 -19.31 4.24 -5.34
C HIS A 8 -18.81 3.07 -4.49
N ILE A 9 -19.32 1.85 -4.72
CA ILE A 9 -18.90 0.64 -4.00
C ILE A 9 -17.40 0.37 -4.18
N PRO A 10 -16.83 0.39 -5.40
CA PRO A 10 -15.40 0.13 -5.59
C PRO A 10 -14.55 1.15 -4.83
N ASN A 11 -14.82 2.44 -5.01
CA ASN A 11 -14.08 3.50 -4.33
C ASN A 11 -14.16 3.40 -2.79
N THR A 12 -15.28 2.92 -2.25
CA THR A 12 -15.43 2.73 -0.80
C THR A 12 -14.55 1.58 -0.32
N LEU A 13 -14.48 0.48 -1.07
CA LEU A 13 -13.59 -0.64 -0.79
C LEU A 13 -12.11 -0.24 -0.89
N THR A 14 -11.74 0.58 -1.89
CA THR A 14 -10.39 1.15 -2.02
C THR A 14 -10.04 2.04 -0.82
N CYS A 15 -10.99 2.84 -0.33
CA CYS A 15 -10.79 3.61 0.91
C CYS A 15 -10.60 2.71 2.14
N LEU A 16 -11.26 1.54 2.20
CA LEU A 16 -11.07 0.56 3.27
C LEU A 16 -9.70 -0.14 3.17
N ASN A 17 -9.22 -0.44 1.95
CA ASN A 17 -7.85 -0.88 1.68
C ASN A 17 -6.87 0.17 2.27
N LEU A 18 -6.97 1.43 1.84
CA LEU A 18 -6.12 2.51 2.33
C LEU A 18 -6.17 2.68 3.85
N PHE A 19 -7.37 2.62 4.45
CA PHE A 19 -7.54 2.74 5.90
C PHE A 19 -6.84 1.59 6.65
N SER A 20 -6.94 0.36 6.11
CA SER A 20 -6.26 -0.82 6.66
C SER A 20 -4.74 -0.70 6.56
N GLY A 21 -4.22 -0.21 5.44
CA GLY A 21 -2.80 0.10 5.25
C GLY A 21 -2.28 1.15 6.26
N CYS A 22 -3.03 2.22 6.48
CA CYS A 22 -2.69 3.24 7.49
C CYS A 22 -2.61 2.66 8.91
N ILE A 23 -3.56 1.79 9.30
CA ILE A 23 -3.48 1.10 10.61
C ILE A 23 -2.29 0.15 10.63
N GLY A 24 -2.00 -0.54 9.53
CA GLY A 24 -0.81 -1.40 9.37
C GLY A 24 0.49 -0.63 9.61
N CYS A 25 0.59 0.60 9.10
CA CYS A 25 1.72 1.49 9.35
C CYS A 25 1.89 1.80 10.84
N VAL A 26 0.79 2.07 11.54
CA VAL A 26 0.80 2.31 12.99
C VAL A 26 1.23 1.07 13.78
N MET A 27 0.79 -0.13 13.37
CA MET A 27 1.20 -1.39 13.98
C MET A 27 2.70 -1.66 13.78
N ALA A 28 3.22 -1.34 12.59
CA ALA A 28 4.66 -1.44 12.30
C ALA A 28 5.49 -0.53 13.21
N PHE A 29 5.01 0.68 13.51
CA PHE A 29 5.68 1.58 14.47
C PHE A 29 5.64 1.09 15.92
N GLN A 30 4.61 0.31 16.29
CA GLN A 30 4.49 -0.30 17.62
C GLN A 30 5.29 -1.61 17.75
N ALA A 31 6.13 -1.95 16.76
CA ALA A 31 6.83 -3.23 16.66
C ALA A 31 5.89 -4.46 16.68
N ASN A 32 4.60 -4.27 16.38
CA ASN A 32 3.64 -5.36 16.25
C ASN A 32 3.60 -5.84 14.80
N TYR A 33 4.61 -6.63 14.43
CA TYR A 33 4.79 -7.12 13.06
C TYR A 33 3.69 -8.09 12.62
N GLU A 34 3.16 -8.90 13.53
CA GLU A 34 2.05 -9.82 13.25
C GLU A 34 0.77 -9.04 12.88
N GLY A 35 0.45 -8.01 13.66
CA GLY A 35 -0.68 -7.12 13.39
C GLY A 35 -0.52 -6.36 12.07
N ALA A 36 0.69 -5.85 11.79
CA ALA A 36 0.99 -5.19 10.52
C ALA A 36 0.81 -6.13 9.33
N LEU A 37 1.29 -7.38 9.43
CA LEU A 37 1.14 -8.38 8.38
C LEU A 37 -0.33 -8.73 8.14
N LEU A 38 -1.11 -8.96 9.20
CA LEU A 38 -2.54 -9.24 9.10
C LEU A 38 -3.29 -8.11 8.40
N LEU A 39 -2.94 -6.86 8.68
CA LEU A 39 -3.56 -5.70 8.03
C LEU A 39 -3.15 -5.55 6.57
N ILE A 40 -1.90 -5.88 6.20
CA ILE A 40 -1.49 -5.93 4.79
C ILE A 40 -2.31 -7.00 4.03
N ILE A 41 -2.50 -8.18 4.63
CA ILE A 41 -3.31 -9.25 4.04
C ILE A 41 -4.78 -8.79 3.91
N LEU A 42 -5.32 -8.14 4.95
CA LEU A 42 -6.68 -7.60 4.91
C LEU A 42 -6.84 -6.53 3.82
N SER A 43 -5.83 -5.67 3.65
CA SER A 43 -5.76 -4.66 2.59
C SER A 43 -5.81 -5.31 1.20
N ALA A 44 -5.07 -6.40 0.98
CA ALA A 44 -5.11 -7.18 -0.27
C ALA A 44 -6.45 -7.85 -0.55
N VAL A 45 -7.16 -8.24 0.50
CA VAL A 45 -8.52 -8.76 0.34
C VAL A 45 -9.45 -7.65 -0.14
N PHE A 46 -9.40 -6.45 0.46
CA PHE A 46 -10.22 -5.32 0.02
C PHE A 46 -9.91 -4.86 -1.40
N ASP A 47 -8.64 -4.82 -1.77
CA ASP A 47 -8.16 -4.54 -3.12
C ASP A 47 -8.71 -5.55 -4.15
N PHE A 48 -8.64 -6.83 -3.84
CA PHE A 48 -9.21 -7.85 -4.72
C PHE A 48 -10.73 -7.67 -4.91
N PHE A 49 -11.44 -7.29 -3.84
CA PHE A 49 -12.88 -7.04 -3.90
C PHE A 49 -13.24 -5.77 -4.66
N ASP A 50 -12.45 -4.70 -4.58
CA ASP A 50 -12.73 -3.46 -5.29
C ASP A 50 -12.53 -3.61 -6.81
N GLY A 51 -11.48 -4.34 -7.23
CA GLY A 51 -11.23 -4.65 -8.63
C GLY A 51 -12.30 -5.58 -9.19
N LEU A 52 -12.77 -6.56 -8.40
CA LEU A 52 -13.90 -7.41 -8.76
C LEU A 52 -15.20 -6.61 -8.88
N ALA A 53 -15.47 -5.70 -7.93
CA ALA A 53 -16.64 -4.83 -7.95
C ALA A 53 -16.63 -3.87 -9.16
N ALA A 54 -15.48 -3.27 -9.48
CA ALA A 54 -15.32 -2.39 -10.63
C ALA A 54 -15.63 -3.12 -11.95
N ARG A 55 -15.15 -4.37 -12.08
CA ARG A 55 -15.33 -5.20 -13.28
C ARG A 55 -16.75 -5.75 -13.41
N THR A 56 -17.40 -6.11 -12.31
CA THR A 56 -18.77 -6.66 -12.31
C THR A 56 -19.84 -5.59 -12.48
N LEU A 57 -19.60 -4.36 -12.01
CA LEU A 57 -20.54 -3.24 -12.07
C LEU A 57 -20.34 -2.33 -13.28
N ASP A 58 -19.36 -2.63 -14.16
CA ASP A 58 -18.95 -1.79 -15.29
C ASP A 58 -18.71 -0.32 -14.88
N ALA A 59 -18.19 -0.14 -13.66
CA ALA A 59 -18.08 1.14 -12.98
C ALA A 59 -16.65 1.69 -13.06
N HIS A 60 -16.07 1.67 -14.27
CA HIS A 60 -14.72 2.18 -14.49
C HIS A 60 -14.69 3.71 -14.41
N SER A 61 -14.03 4.24 -13.39
CA SER A 61 -13.81 5.68 -13.20
C SER A 61 -12.32 5.97 -13.19
N ILE A 62 -11.91 7.05 -13.88
CA ILE A 62 -10.51 7.53 -13.89
C ILE A 62 -10.04 7.81 -12.46
N ILE A 63 -10.90 8.47 -11.66
CA ILE A 63 -10.61 8.76 -10.24
C ILE A 63 -10.43 7.48 -9.43
N GLY A 64 -11.22 6.43 -9.74
CA GLY A 64 -11.11 5.15 -9.05
C GLY A 64 -9.77 4.48 -9.32
N LYS A 65 -9.32 4.49 -10.58
CA LYS A 65 -8.02 3.93 -10.99
C LYS A 65 -6.82 4.63 -10.30
N ASP A 66 -6.87 5.95 -10.20
CA ASP A 66 -5.81 6.71 -9.52
C ASP A 66 -5.85 6.50 -8.01
N LEU A 67 -7.05 6.44 -7.41
CA LEU A 67 -7.24 6.16 -5.98
C LEU A 67 -6.74 4.76 -5.61
N ASP A 68 -7.02 3.77 -6.45
CA ASP A 68 -6.56 2.38 -6.34
C ASP A 68 -5.04 2.31 -6.29
N SER A 69 -4.37 2.93 -7.26
CA SER A 69 -2.91 3.00 -7.30
C SER A 69 -2.30 3.70 -6.07
N LEU A 70 -2.96 4.72 -5.52
CA LEU A 70 -2.51 5.41 -4.31
C LEU A 70 -2.72 4.57 -3.05
N ALA A 71 -3.85 3.87 -2.95
CA ALA A 71 -4.14 2.96 -1.85
C ALA A 71 -3.16 1.79 -1.82
N ASP A 72 -2.89 1.21 -2.99
CA ASP A 72 -1.91 0.14 -3.18
C ASP A 72 -0.50 0.52 -2.75
N ASP A 73 -0.05 1.74 -3.09
CA ASP A 73 1.28 2.17 -2.69
C ASP A 73 1.40 2.33 -1.17
N VAL A 74 0.34 2.76 -0.48
CA VAL A 74 0.33 2.85 0.98
C VAL A 74 0.29 1.46 1.63
N SER A 75 -0.60 0.59 1.17
CA SER A 75 -0.80 -0.75 1.74
C SER A 75 0.36 -1.71 1.45
N PHE A 76 0.93 -1.66 0.24
CA PHE A 76 1.97 -2.61 -0.20
C PHE A 76 3.36 -2.00 -0.41
N GLY A 77 3.48 -0.67 -0.47
CA GLY A 77 4.77 0.03 -0.54
C GLY A 77 5.19 0.58 0.81
N VAL A 78 4.38 1.48 1.36
CA VAL A 78 4.69 2.21 2.60
C VAL A 78 4.65 1.29 3.81
N THR A 79 3.58 0.51 3.99
CA THR A 79 3.43 -0.34 5.18
C THR A 79 4.59 -1.34 5.35
N PRO A 80 5.00 -2.09 4.30
CA PRO A 80 6.16 -2.98 4.40
C PRO A 80 7.48 -2.22 4.60
N SER A 81 7.64 -1.04 3.99
CA SER A 81 8.83 -0.21 4.21
C SER A 81 8.98 0.21 5.68
N LEU A 82 7.86 0.48 6.37
CA LEU A 82 7.85 0.81 7.79
C LEU A 82 8.18 -0.39 8.68
N VAL A 83 7.71 -1.58 8.32
CA VAL A 83 8.10 -2.83 9.00
C VAL A 83 9.61 -3.02 8.93
N VAL A 84 10.19 -2.87 7.73
CA VAL A 84 11.64 -2.98 7.52
C VAL A 84 12.40 -1.86 8.25
N PHE A 85 11.88 -0.63 8.27
CA PHE A 85 12.44 0.49 9.04
C PHE A 85 12.51 0.16 10.54
N SER A 86 11.42 -0.37 11.11
CA SER A 86 11.37 -0.75 12.53
C SER A 86 12.37 -1.87 12.84
N LEU A 87 12.45 -2.88 11.97
CA LEU A 87 13.42 -3.97 12.11
C LEU A 87 14.87 -3.48 12.06
N PHE A 88 15.20 -2.56 11.14
CA PHE A 88 16.54 -1.97 11.08
C PHE A 88 16.87 -1.13 12.32
N LYS A 89 15.87 -0.56 12.99
CA LYS A 89 16.05 0.23 14.21
C LYS A 89 16.26 -0.66 15.45
N GLU A 90 15.66 -1.85 15.48
CA GLU A 90 15.85 -2.84 16.55
C GLU A 90 17.14 -3.65 16.40
N MET A 91 17.75 -3.65 15.21
CA MET A 91 18.97 -4.39 14.94
C MET A 91 20.17 -3.83 15.75
N THR A 92 20.92 -4.70 16.42
CA THR A 92 22.12 -4.31 17.15
C THR A 92 23.28 -4.10 16.17
N TYR A 93 23.75 -2.86 16.05
CA TYR A 93 24.91 -2.53 15.22
C TYR A 93 26.22 -2.56 16.02
N PRO A 94 27.34 -2.92 15.38
CA PRO A 94 28.66 -2.80 15.99
C PRO A 94 28.99 -1.34 16.35
N PRO A 95 29.80 -1.08 17.39
CA PRO A 95 30.10 0.28 17.86
C PRO A 95 30.71 1.21 16.78
N TYR A 96 31.44 0.65 15.82
CA TYR A 96 32.05 1.40 14.72
C TYR A 96 31.05 1.83 13.63
N MET A 97 29.81 1.33 13.64
CA MET A 97 28.76 1.70 12.69
C MET A 97 27.65 2.55 13.31
N ASN A 98 27.79 3.03 14.55
CA ASN A 98 26.72 3.76 15.25
C ASN A 98 26.22 5.00 14.50
N GLU A 99 27.11 5.73 13.83
CA GLU A 99 26.69 6.88 13.00
C GLU A 99 25.86 6.42 11.80
N LEU A 100 26.27 5.34 11.12
CA LEU A 100 25.53 4.81 9.96
C LEU A 100 24.21 4.14 10.39
N ALA A 101 24.17 3.50 11.55
CA ALA A 101 23.00 2.86 12.14
C ALA A 101 21.83 3.83 12.34
N THR A 102 22.11 5.12 12.53
CA THR A 102 21.09 6.16 12.65
C THR A 102 20.41 6.45 11.29
N TYR A 103 21.16 6.36 10.19
CA TYR A 103 20.66 6.69 8.85
C TYR A 103 20.20 5.48 8.03
N LEU A 104 20.73 4.29 8.32
CA LEU A 104 20.46 3.06 7.57
C LEU A 104 18.96 2.69 7.52
N PRO A 105 18.16 2.82 8.60
CA PRO A 105 16.74 2.48 8.56
C PRO A 105 15.95 3.26 7.49
N TYR A 106 16.33 4.50 7.19
CA TYR A 106 15.66 5.32 6.17
C TYR A 106 15.76 4.75 4.76
N VAL A 107 16.76 3.90 4.49
CA VAL A 107 16.90 3.20 3.21
C VAL A 107 15.71 2.28 2.94
N ALA A 108 15.00 1.81 3.98
CA ALA A 108 13.80 1.00 3.84
C ALA A 108 12.70 1.70 3.00
N PHE A 109 12.61 3.03 3.08
CA PHE A 109 11.63 3.81 2.30
C PHE A 109 11.88 3.77 0.79
N LEU A 110 13.06 3.34 0.34
CA LEU A 110 13.27 3.07 -1.09
C LEU A 110 12.30 2.02 -1.63
N ILE A 111 11.83 1.08 -0.79
CA ILE A 111 10.80 0.10 -1.17
C ILE A 111 9.52 0.83 -1.61
N SER A 112 9.06 1.81 -0.84
CA SER A 112 7.89 2.63 -1.20
C SER A 112 8.16 3.46 -2.46
N VAL A 113 9.36 4.05 -2.61
CA VAL A 113 9.71 4.81 -3.82
C VAL A 113 9.66 3.93 -5.07
N PHE A 114 10.24 2.73 -5.03
CA PHE A 114 10.22 1.81 -6.16
C PHE A 114 8.84 1.21 -6.43
N SER A 115 8.05 1.00 -5.38
CA SER A 115 6.63 0.62 -5.48
C SER A 115 5.85 1.70 -6.26
N ALA A 116 5.90 2.95 -5.81
CA ALA A 116 5.24 4.07 -6.48
C ALA A 116 5.66 4.21 -7.95
N LEU A 117 6.97 4.09 -8.24
CA LEU A 117 7.48 4.12 -9.61
C LEU A 117 6.97 2.98 -10.48
N ARG A 118 6.84 1.77 -9.92
CA ARG A 118 6.25 0.61 -10.62
C ARG A 118 4.79 0.88 -10.96
N LEU A 119 3.99 1.33 -9.99
CA LEU A 119 2.58 1.65 -10.20
C LEU A 119 2.39 2.79 -11.21
N ALA A 120 3.18 3.86 -11.13
CA ALA A 120 3.11 4.98 -12.07
C ALA A 120 3.45 4.56 -13.51
N LYS A 121 4.42 3.66 -13.69
CA LYS A 121 4.74 3.08 -15.01
C LYS A 121 3.60 2.20 -15.52
N PHE A 122 3.04 1.37 -14.64
CA PHE A 122 1.92 0.49 -14.98
C PHE A 122 0.67 1.28 -15.38
N ASN A 123 0.33 2.35 -14.66
CA ASN A 123 -0.84 3.18 -14.94
C ASN A 123 -0.75 3.87 -16.32
N ASN A 124 0.47 4.17 -16.79
CA ASN A 124 0.75 4.86 -18.05
C ASN A 124 1.14 3.93 -19.22
N ASP A 125 1.16 2.61 -19.05
CA ASP A 125 1.51 1.69 -20.14
C ASP A 125 0.34 1.52 -21.11
N THR A 126 0.47 2.08 -22.32
CA THR A 126 -0.53 2.02 -23.39
C THR A 126 -0.73 0.62 -23.98
N ARG A 127 0.09 -0.37 -23.58
CA ARG A 127 -0.11 -1.79 -23.95
C ARG A 127 -1.24 -2.46 -23.18
N GLN A 128 -1.68 -1.85 -22.08
CA GLN A 128 -2.74 -2.36 -21.20
C GLN A 128 -4.10 -1.66 -21.44
N THR A 129 -4.13 -0.59 -22.25
CA THR A 129 -5.38 0.00 -22.76
C THR A 129 -5.83 -0.76 -24.00
N SER A 130 -6.38 -1.96 -23.82
CA SER A 130 -7.10 -2.67 -24.87
C SER A 130 -8.27 -3.46 -24.31
#